data_AF-A0AAJ0AK04-F1
#
_entry.id   AF-A0AAJ0AK04-F1
#
_cell.length_a   1.000
_cell.length_b   1.000
_cell.length_c   1.000
_cell.angle_alpha   90.00
_cell.angle_beta   90.00
_cell.angle_gamma   90.00
#
_symmetry.space_group_name_H-M   'P 1'
#
loop_
_entity.id
_entity.type
_entity.pdbx_description
1 polymer ?
#
loop_
_entity_poly.entity_id
_entity_poly.type
_entity_poly.pdbx_seq_one_letter_code
_entity_poly.pdbx_strand_id
1 'polypeptide(L)'
;MHHYTSVSYRTFSHSSLAQKTLQYDVPREALSYPFLLHQILAFSAYHLAYLQPDCRHAYLMQAAQHQNDAINGMRGTLLGTISSTNCHALFASSIFLTLSAFATYPSYEKYNPSFSPIDSMLDIFTLTDGMSMILRASDEDLRKGPLREIFIRGSGDTTPSTVEATLQPLFERLPRLSSRLAEIGLVEHEGKYAITNAVIALSECIAKVSTFNAMSAPVEFRAVFLWPILMTSDYLDMLRRRHPAALVVLAHYCVIVHMAEPFCWFLNGWARSLISLISQHLAGTPWADVVAWPVEIIGVGGYEVQLDRMAHAMPIVL
;
A
#
# COMPACT_ATOMS: atom_id res chain seq x y z
N MET A 1 18.73 -8.06 11.13
CA MET A 1 19.35 -8.71 9.96
C MET A 1 19.02 -10.19 9.85
N HIS A 2 19.34 -11.03 10.85
CA HIS A 2 19.04 -12.46 10.75
C HIS A 2 17.54 -12.74 10.47
N HIS A 3 16.64 -12.10 11.20
CA HIS A 3 15.19 -12.21 10.97
C HIS A 3 14.79 -11.85 9.52
N TYR A 4 15.42 -10.81 8.96
CA TYR A 4 15.16 -10.41 7.57
C TYR A 4 15.55 -11.50 6.59
N THR A 5 16.81 -11.95 6.64
CA THR A 5 17.36 -12.88 5.64
C THR A 5 16.85 -14.31 5.77
N SER A 6 16.23 -14.66 6.90
CA SER A 6 15.65 -15.99 7.16
C SER A 6 14.14 -16.05 7.02
N VAL A 7 13.42 -14.97 7.40
CA VAL A 7 11.96 -14.97 7.51
C VAL A 7 11.34 -13.83 6.70
N SER A 8 11.57 -12.57 7.07
CA SER A 8 10.72 -11.47 6.60
C SER A 8 10.90 -11.11 5.12
N TYR A 9 12.02 -11.47 4.47
CA TYR A 9 12.19 -11.24 3.02
C TYR A 9 11.12 -11.96 2.17
N ARG A 10 10.55 -13.06 2.68
CA ARG A 10 9.54 -13.87 1.96
C ARG A 10 8.18 -13.18 1.90
N THR A 11 7.93 -12.17 2.74
CA THR A 11 6.63 -11.50 2.82
C THR A 11 6.44 -10.42 1.73
N PHE A 12 7.35 -10.35 0.75
CA PHE A 12 7.36 -9.34 -0.33
C PHE A 12 6.92 -9.86 -1.69
N SER A 13 7.23 -11.12 -2.02
CA SER A 13 6.90 -11.70 -3.32
C SER A 13 6.84 -13.22 -3.25
N HIS A 14 6.06 -13.81 -4.14
CA HIS A 14 6.04 -15.24 -4.44
C HIS A 14 7.08 -15.69 -5.46
N SER A 15 7.61 -14.76 -6.26
CA SER A 15 8.59 -15.11 -7.27
C SER A 15 9.87 -15.53 -6.61
N SER A 16 10.34 -16.73 -6.94
CA SER A 16 11.62 -17.25 -6.46
C SER A 16 12.79 -16.37 -6.89
N LEU A 17 12.70 -15.68 -8.04
CA LEU A 17 13.73 -14.74 -8.49
C LEU A 17 13.68 -13.45 -7.66
N ALA A 18 12.50 -12.86 -7.48
CA ALA A 18 12.34 -11.67 -6.64
C ALA A 18 12.78 -11.95 -5.19
N GLN A 19 12.39 -13.11 -4.63
CA GLN A 19 12.82 -13.54 -3.30
C GLN A 19 14.34 -13.67 -3.18
N LYS A 20 15.05 -14.19 -4.20
CA LYS A 20 16.52 -14.23 -4.21
C LYS A 20 17.11 -12.83 -4.17
N THR A 21 16.61 -11.91 -4.98
CA THR A 21 17.08 -10.52 -4.97
C THR A 21 16.82 -9.85 -3.63
N LEU A 22 15.64 -10.05 -3.03
CA LEU A 22 15.32 -9.56 -1.70
C LEU A 22 16.20 -10.18 -0.61
N GLN A 23 16.54 -11.46 -0.71
CA GLN A 23 17.33 -12.19 0.29
C GLN A 23 18.84 -11.86 0.21
N TYR A 24 19.38 -11.64 -0.98
CA TYR A 24 20.83 -11.54 -1.21
C TYR A 24 21.25 -10.16 -1.72
N ASP A 25 20.66 -9.68 -2.82
CA ASP A 25 21.11 -8.45 -3.48
C ASP A 25 20.77 -7.21 -2.64
N VAL A 26 19.56 -7.14 -2.08
CA VAL A 26 19.11 -6.02 -1.23
C VAL A 26 19.98 -5.88 0.03
N PRO A 27 20.27 -6.94 0.82
CA PRO A 27 21.22 -6.84 1.93
C PRO A 27 22.64 -6.48 1.49
N ARG A 28 23.09 -6.95 0.33
CA ARG A 28 24.42 -6.60 -0.20
C ARG A 28 24.51 -5.11 -0.51
N GLU A 29 23.47 -4.55 -1.13
CA GLU A 29 23.34 -3.12 -1.36
C GLU A 29 23.33 -2.34 -0.04
N ALA A 30 22.63 -2.85 0.97
CA ALA A 30 22.53 -2.24 2.29
C ALA A 30 23.86 -2.10 3.04
N LEU A 31 24.86 -2.94 2.72
CA LEU A 31 26.21 -2.82 3.29
C LEU A 31 26.93 -1.54 2.83
N SER A 32 26.59 -1.05 1.64
CA SER A 32 27.15 0.19 1.08
C SER A 32 26.35 1.43 1.49
N TYR A 33 25.08 1.26 1.86
CA TYR A 33 24.15 2.34 2.16
C TYR A 33 23.51 2.15 3.54
N PRO A 34 24.04 2.81 4.60
CA PRO A 34 23.55 2.64 5.97
C PRO A 34 22.06 2.91 6.14
N PHE A 35 21.48 3.84 5.38
CA PHE A 35 20.04 4.12 5.44
C PHE A 35 19.19 2.93 4.98
N LEU A 36 19.63 2.17 3.97
CA LEU A 36 18.94 0.96 3.52
C LEU A 36 19.07 -0.14 4.56
N LEU A 37 20.24 -0.27 5.20
CA LEU A 37 20.42 -1.22 6.30
C LEU A 37 19.45 -0.92 7.44
N HIS A 38 19.32 0.34 7.83
CA HIS A 38 18.37 0.77 8.84
C HIS A 38 16.92 0.49 8.43
N GLN A 39 16.54 0.69 7.16
CA GLN A 39 15.21 0.31 6.68
C GLN A 39 14.93 -1.20 6.81
N ILE A 40 15.89 -2.04 6.44
CA ILE A 40 15.76 -3.51 6.58
C ILE A 40 15.59 -3.90 8.05
N LEU A 41 16.32 -3.25 8.95
CA LEU A 41 16.23 -3.48 10.40
C LEU A 41 14.89 -2.99 10.97
N ALA A 42 14.42 -1.81 10.55
CA ALA A 42 13.12 -1.28 10.95
C ALA A 42 11.99 -2.23 10.52
N PHE A 43 11.99 -2.65 9.26
CA PHE A 43 11.02 -3.61 8.74
C PHE A 43 11.06 -4.94 9.49
N SER A 44 12.26 -5.45 9.81
CA SER A 44 12.42 -6.65 10.64
C SER A 44 11.78 -6.50 12.01
N ALA A 45 12.00 -5.35 12.65
CA ALA A 45 11.47 -5.06 13.98
C ALA A 45 9.94 -4.91 13.95
N TYR A 46 9.37 -4.26 12.93
CA TYR A 46 7.92 -4.24 12.74
C TYR A 46 7.33 -5.64 12.55
N HIS A 47 7.99 -6.49 11.76
CA HIS A 47 7.53 -7.86 11.56
C HIS A 47 7.62 -8.68 12.85
N LEU A 48 8.69 -8.53 13.64
CA LEU A 48 8.80 -9.16 14.97
C LEU A 48 7.73 -8.65 15.94
N ALA A 49 7.42 -7.35 15.91
CA ALA A 49 6.36 -6.75 16.71
C ALA A 49 4.98 -7.33 16.37
N TYR A 50 4.75 -7.69 15.10
CA TYR A 50 3.55 -8.39 14.64
C TYR A 50 3.51 -9.85 15.14
N LEU A 51 4.61 -10.59 15.01
CA LEU A 51 4.69 -12.00 15.41
C LEU A 51 4.75 -12.22 16.93
N GLN A 52 5.23 -11.23 17.69
CA GLN A 52 5.45 -11.34 19.14
C GLN A 52 4.72 -10.23 19.91
N PRO A 53 3.40 -10.37 20.15
CA PRO A 53 2.58 -9.37 20.82
C PRO A 53 3.10 -8.97 22.23
N ASP A 54 3.72 -9.90 22.96
CA ASP A 54 4.23 -9.68 24.31
C ASP A 54 5.42 -8.70 24.34
N CYS A 55 6.30 -8.79 23.34
CA CYS A 55 7.50 -7.95 23.19
C CYS A 55 7.26 -6.76 22.24
N ARG A 56 6.02 -6.57 21.81
CA ARG A 56 5.65 -5.65 20.72
C ARG A 56 6.17 -4.23 20.92
N HIS A 57 6.01 -3.66 22.11
CA HIS A 57 6.43 -2.29 22.39
C HIS A 57 7.95 -2.10 22.23
N ALA A 58 8.75 -3.07 22.69
CA ALA A 58 10.20 -3.02 22.56
C ALA A 58 10.64 -3.05 21.09
N TYR A 59 10.05 -3.94 20.29
CA TYR A 59 10.34 -4.00 18.86
C TYR A 59 9.91 -2.74 18.11
N LEU A 60 8.77 -2.14 18.49
CA LEU A 60 8.33 -0.87 17.88
C LEU A 60 9.28 0.28 18.20
N MET A 61 9.82 0.34 19.43
CA MET A 61 10.85 1.32 19.78
C MET A 61 12.11 1.15 18.93
N GLN A 62 12.57 -0.09 18.73
CA GLN A 62 13.70 -0.38 17.84
C GLN A 62 13.40 -0.03 16.38
N ALA A 63 12.18 -0.33 15.92
CA ALA A 63 11.74 -0.01 14.57
C ALA A 63 11.76 1.51 14.35
N ALA A 64 11.19 2.29 15.28
CA ALA A 64 11.16 3.74 15.21
C ALA A 64 12.56 4.37 15.22
N GLN A 65 13.48 3.86 16.03
CA GLN A 65 14.88 4.32 16.05
C GLN A 65 15.54 4.13 14.67
N HIS A 66 15.49 2.91 14.14
CA HIS A 66 16.05 2.63 12.82
C HIS A 66 15.33 3.40 11.70
N GLN A 67 14.03 3.60 11.81
CA GLN A 67 13.27 4.40 10.85
C GLN A 67 13.77 5.85 10.79
N ASN A 68 14.02 6.46 11.95
CA ASN A 68 14.55 7.82 12.04
C ASN A 68 15.96 7.93 11.43
N ASP A 69 16.86 7.00 11.76
CA ASP A 69 18.21 6.96 11.20
C ASP A 69 18.19 6.79 9.68
N ALA A 70 17.33 5.88 9.19
CA ALA A 70 17.13 5.68 7.76
C ALA A 70 16.63 6.94 7.06
N ILE A 71 15.58 7.60 7.59
CA ILE A 71 15.01 8.80 6.99
C ILE A 71 16.06 9.92 6.92
N ASN A 72 16.87 10.08 7.98
CA ASN A 72 17.94 11.09 7.99
C ASN A 72 19.00 10.80 6.91
N GLY A 73 19.45 9.56 6.77
CA GLY A 73 20.41 9.19 5.73
C GLY A 73 19.84 9.27 4.30
N MET A 74 18.57 8.90 4.11
CA MET A 74 17.86 9.06 2.83
C MET A 74 17.77 10.54 2.45
N ARG A 75 17.36 11.41 3.36
CA ARG A 75 17.29 12.87 3.13
C ARG A 75 18.64 13.43 2.74
N GLY A 76 19.72 13.07 3.45
CA GLY A 76 21.08 13.49 3.11
C GLY A 76 21.50 13.10 1.69
N THR A 77 21.10 11.91 1.23
CA THR A 77 21.40 11.42 -0.13
C THR A 77 20.52 12.10 -1.19
N LEU A 78 19.24 12.33 -0.89
CA LEU A 78 18.26 12.98 -1.79
C LEU A 78 18.51 14.48 -1.97
N LEU A 79 19.25 15.14 -1.07
CA LEU A 79 19.73 16.50 -1.29
C LEU A 79 20.76 16.60 -2.42
N GLY A 80 21.40 15.48 -2.77
CA GLY A 80 22.24 15.36 -3.96
C GLY A 80 21.47 14.90 -5.20
N THR A 81 22.19 14.54 -6.26
CA THR A 81 21.59 14.02 -7.49
C THR A 81 21.31 12.52 -7.37
N ILE A 82 20.09 12.09 -7.75
CA ILE A 82 19.79 10.67 -7.95
C ILE A 82 20.61 10.17 -9.15
N SER A 83 21.38 9.12 -8.96
CA SER A 83 22.33 8.58 -9.93
C SER A 83 22.18 7.07 -10.05
N SER A 84 22.79 6.49 -11.09
CA SER A 84 22.75 5.05 -11.35
C SER A 84 23.39 4.18 -10.26
N THR A 85 24.13 4.78 -9.31
CA THR A 85 24.76 4.06 -8.19
C THR A 85 23.91 4.09 -6.92
N ASN A 86 23.22 5.20 -6.64
CA ASN A 86 22.46 5.36 -5.39
C ASN A 86 20.95 5.08 -5.57
N CYS A 87 20.46 5.01 -6.81
CA CYS A 87 19.03 4.86 -7.08
C CYS A 87 18.46 3.53 -6.58
N HIS A 88 19.22 2.43 -6.64
CA HIS A 88 18.79 1.13 -6.14
C HIS A 88 18.58 1.16 -4.63
N ALA A 89 19.54 1.71 -3.88
CA ALA A 89 19.43 1.84 -2.44
C ALA A 89 18.29 2.78 -2.03
N LEU A 90 18.14 3.93 -2.69
CA LEU A 90 17.05 4.88 -2.44
C LEU A 90 15.68 4.25 -2.73
N PHE A 91 15.54 3.56 -3.86
CA PHE A 91 14.29 2.92 -4.25
C PHE A 91 13.90 1.80 -3.28
N ALA A 92 14.82 0.88 -2.97
CA ALA A 92 14.59 -0.18 -2.00
C ALA A 92 14.21 0.40 -0.62
N SER A 93 14.91 1.45 -0.19
CA SER A 93 14.62 2.11 1.08
C SER A 93 13.23 2.74 1.12
N SER A 94 12.78 3.34 0.02
CA SER A 94 11.44 3.90 -0.11
C SER A 94 10.34 2.83 -0.10
N ILE A 95 10.60 1.64 -0.66
CA ILE A 95 9.69 0.50 -0.52
C ILE A 95 9.55 0.13 0.97
N PHE A 96 10.67 -0.13 1.65
CA PHE A 96 10.64 -0.50 3.07
C PHE A 96 9.99 0.56 3.96
N LEU A 97 10.26 1.84 3.70
CA LEU A 97 9.66 2.97 4.40
C LEU A 97 8.13 2.95 4.26
N THR A 98 7.64 2.75 3.03
CA THR A 98 6.20 2.74 2.74
C THR A 98 5.52 1.54 3.41
N LEU A 99 6.09 0.34 3.33
CA LEU A 99 5.56 -0.85 4.00
C LEU A 99 5.56 -0.71 5.53
N SER A 100 6.63 -0.14 6.07
CA SER A 100 6.77 0.10 7.50
C SER A 100 5.76 1.14 8.01
N ALA A 101 5.41 2.14 7.19
CA ALA A 101 4.35 3.09 7.52
C ALA A 101 2.98 2.41 7.67
N PHE A 102 2.64 1.44 6.82
CA PHE A 102 1.48 0.58 7.03
C PHE A 102 1.60 -0.26 8.31
N ALA A 103 2.75 -0.88 8.55
CA ALA A 103 3.00 -1.72 9.73
C ALA A 103 2.95 -0.94 11.07
N THR A 104 3.02 0.39 11.01
CA THR A 104 2.91 1.25 12.19
C THR A 104 1.47 1.33 12.72
N TYR A 105 0.47 1.04 11.89
CA TYR A 105 -0.97 1.17 12.20
C TYR A 105 -1.48 0.36 13.39
N PRO A 106 -1.35 -0.98 13.43
CA PRO A 106 -1.96 -1.77 14.50
C PRO A 106 -1.32 -1.49 15.88
N SER A 107 -0.30 -0.63 15.92
CA SER A 107 0.52 -0.32 17.07
C SER A 107 0.07 0.96 17.79
N TYR A 108 -0.64 1.86 17.12
CA TYR A 108 -1.13 3.12 17.71
C TYR A 108 -2.50 2.99 18.37
N GLU A 109 -3.36 2.07 17.92
CA GLU A 109 -4.71 1.89 18.44
C GLU A 109 -4.77 1.63 19.96
N LYS A 110 -3.69 1.07 20.53
CA LYS A 110 -3.59 0.78 21.97
C LYS A 110 -2.90 1.87 22.79
N TYR A 111 -2.11 2.76 22.19
CA TYR A 111 -1.18 3.65 22.91
C TYR A 111 -1.16 5.11 22.45
N ASN A 112 -1.92 5.49 21.41
CA ASN A 112 -1.94 6.86 20.92
C ASN A 112 -3.37 7.35 20.61
N PRO A 113 -4.01 8.10 21.52
CA PRO A 113 -5.38 8.59 21.34
C PRO A 113 -5.51 9.65 20.24
N SER A 114 -4.40 10.23 19.74
CA SER A 114 -4.44 11.22 18.65
C SER A 114 -4.24 10.59 17.27
N PHE A 115 -4.19 9.25 17.19
CA PHE A 115 -4.00 8.55 15.93
C PHE A 115 -5.22 8.69 15.02
N SER A 116 -4.98 9.00 13.76
CA SER A 116 -6.02 9.17 12.74
C SER A 116 -5.69 8.28 11.53
N PRO A 117 -6.45 7.18 11.33
CA PRO A 117 -6.28 6.29 10.17
C PRO A 117 -6.24 7.04 8.84
N ILE A 118 -7.09 8.05 8.67
CA ILE A 118 -7.17 8.82 7.42
C ILE A 118 -5.91 9.66 7.21
N ASP A 119 -5.39 10.33 8.25
CA ASP A 119 -4.18 11.14 8.10
C ASP A 119 -2.94 10.27 7.84
N SER A 120 -2.83 9.13 8.53
CA SER A 120 -1.76 8.18 8.25
C SER A 120 -1.86 7.58 6.85
N MET A 121 -3.07 7.36 6.33
CA MET A 121 -3.25 6.92 4.95
C MET A 121 -2.81 7.99 3.94
N LEU A 122 -3.06 9.28 4.22
CA LEU A 122 -2.57 10.40 3.43
C LEU A 122 -1.04 10.51 3.45
N ASP A 123 -0.41 10.28 4.60
CA ASP A 123 1.05 10.22 4.71
C ASP A 123 1.62 9.08 3.87
N ILE A 124 0.99 7.90 3.92
CA ILE A 124 1.40 6.75 3.11
C ILE A 124 1.21 7.02 1.60
N PHE A 125 0.13 7.70 1.20
CA PHE A 125 -0.04 8.10 -0.20
C PHE A 125 1.10 9.04 -0.64
N THR A 126 1.51 9.96 0.22
CA THR A 126 2.66 10.85 -0.02
C THR A 126 3.97 10.07 -0.16
N LEU A 127 4.22 9.10 0.72
CA LEU A 127 5.39 8.22 0.63
C LEU A 127 5.40 7.39 -0.65
N THR A 128 4.23 6.88 -1.04
CA THR A 128 4.06 6.06 -2.25
C THR A 128 4.31 6.90 -3.51
N ASP A 129 3.83 8.14 -3.56
CA ASP A 129 4.11 9.06 -4.66
C ASP A 129 5.61 9.39 -4.75
N GLY A 130 6.27 9.71 -3.63
CA GLY A 130 7.71 9.93 -3.57
C GLY A 130 8.54 8.73 -4.04
N MET A 131 8.14 7.51 -3.66
CA MET A 131 8.72 6.27 -4.17
C MET A 131 8.57 6.15 -5.70
N SER A 132 7.40 6.54 -6.25
CA SER A 132 7.13 6.50 -7.69
C SER A 132 8.01 7.49 -8.47
N MET A 133 8.34 8.63 -7.88
CA MET A 133 9.23 9.63 -8.48
C MET A 133 10.66 9.09 -8.62
N ILE A 134 11.16 8.37 -7.62
CA ILE A 134 12.46 7.69 -7.70
C ILE A 134 12.44 6.62 -8.79
N LEU A 135 11.37 5.81 -8.85
CA LEU A 135 11.19 4.81 -9.90
C LEU A 135 11.24 5.43 -11.30
N ARG A 136 10.49 6.51 -11.54
CA ARG A 136 10.43 7.18 -12.85
C ARG A 136 11.78 7.81 -13.23
N ALA A 137 12.49 8.39 -12.25
CA ALA A 137 13.79 9.02 -12.49
C ALA A 137 14.91 8.00 -12.81
N SER A 138 14.74 6.73 -12.44
CA SER A 138 15.78 5.71 -12.53
C SER A 138 15.30 4.38 -13.10
N ASP A 139 14.20 4.35 -13.85
CA ASP A 139 13.55 3.10 -14.32
C ASP A 139 14.52 2.20 -15.09
N GLU A 140 15.28 2.76 -16.03
CA GLU A 140 16.27 2.02 -16.82
C GLU A 140 17.39 1.41 -15.96
N ASP A 141 17.92 2.17 -14.99
CA ASP A 141 18.98 1.71 -14.10
C ASP A 141 18.45 0.63 -13.13
N LEU A 142 17.23 0.80 -12.61
CA LEU A 142 16.58 -0.15 -11.71
C LEU A 142 16.33 -1.49 -12.40
N ARG A 143 15.87 -1.46 -13.67
CA ARG A 143 15.62 -2.66 -14.48
C ARG A 143 16.88 -3.39 -14.94
N LYS A 144 18.05 -2.72 -14.93
CA LYS A 144 19.34 -3.33 -15.33
C LYS A 144 20.23 -3.68 -14.14
N GLY A 145 19.93 -3.13 -12.96
CA GLY A 145 20.77 -3.25 -11.77
C GLY A 145 20.44 -4.42 -10.85
N PRO A 146 20.85 -4.33 -9.57
CA PRO A 146 20.64 -5.37 -8.56
C PRO A 146 19.17 -5.72 -8.31
N LEU A 147 18.25 -4.78 -8.53
CA LEU A 147 16.81 -4.96 -8.25
C LEU A 147 16.00 -5.51 -9.44
N ARG A 148 16.64 -5.79 -10.58
CA ARG A 148 15.96 -6.15 -11.84
C ARG A 148 14.94 -7.28 -11.70
N GLU A 149 15.23 -8.29 -10.87
CA GLU A 149 14.37 -9.48 -10.72
C GLU A 149 13.04 -9.18 -10.02
N ILE A 150 12.94 -8.04 -9.31
CA ILE A 150 11.67 -7.56 -8.73
C ILE A 150 10.71 -7.10 -9.84
N PHE A 151 11.25 -6.61 -10.96
CA PHE A 151 10.50 -6.12 -12.12
C PHE A 151 10.26 -7.18 -13.20
N ILE A 152 10.88 -8.36 -13.08
CA ILE A 152 10.74 -9.44 -14.05
C ILE A 152 9.45 -10.21 -13.79
N ARG A 153 8.71 -10.48 -14.87
CA ARG A 153 7.49 -11.32 -14.84
C ARG A 153 7.82 -12.74 -14.42
N GLY A 154 6.96 -13.34 -13.61
CA GLY A 154 7.05 -14.78 -13.32
C GLY A 154 6.88 -15.60 -14.61
N SER A 155 7.74 -16.59 -14.83
CA SER A 155 7.56 -17.54 -15.92
C SER A 155 6.29 -18.37 -15.66
N GLY A 156 5.22 -18.06 -16.39
CA GLY A 156 3.89 -18.69 -16.24
C GLY A 156 2.72 -17.70 -16.13
N ASP A 157 3.00 -16.41 -15.90
CA ASP A 157 1.96 -15.36 -15.89
C ASP A 157 1.51 -15.05 -17.32
N THR A 158 0.51 -15.77 -17.82
CA THR A 158 -0.28 -15.30 -18.97
C THR A 158 -0.92 -13.97 -18.56
N THR A 159 -0.71 -12.91 -19.32
CA THR A 159 -1.45 -11.65 -19.11
C THR A 159 -2.93 -11.96 -19.19
N PRO A 160 -3.69 -11.83 -18.08
CA PRO A 160 -5.13 -11.94 -18.13
C PRO A 160 -5.66 -10.91 -19.14
N SER A 161 -6.52 -11.33 -20.05
CA SER A 161 -7.24 -10.40 -20.94
C SER A 161 -8.39 -9.70 -20.24
N THR A 162 -8.71 -10.13 -19.01
CA THR A 162 -9.85 -9.68 -18.20
C THR A 162 -9.37 -9.21 -16.83
N VAL A 163 -10.18 -8.39 -16.17
CA VAL A 163 -9.94 -8.00 -14.79
C VAL A 163 -9.96 -9.24 -13.89
N GLU A 164 -9.06 -9.26 -12.92
CA GLU A 164 -8.93 -10.36 -11.96
C GLU A 164 -10.21 -10.55 -11.15
N ALA A 165 -10.59 -11.80 -10.91
CA ALA A 165 -11.89 -12.15 -10.32
C ALA A 165 -12.11 -11.53 -8.94
N THR A 166 -11.02 -11.27 -8.20
CA THR A 166 -11.03 -10.65 -6.87
C THR A 166 -11.41 -9.17 -6.91
N LEU A 167 -10.97 -8.44 -7.93
CA LEU A 167 -11.23 -7.00 -8.09
C LEU A 167 -12.45 -6.71 -8.98
N GLN A 168 -12.96 -7.71 -9.71
CA GLN A 168 -14.10 -7.58 -10.61
C GLN A 168 -15.34 -6.95 -9.96
N PRO A 169 -15.79 -7.35 -8.74
CA PRO A 169 -17.00 -6.78 -8.14
C PRO A 169 -16.88 -5.31 -7.79
N LEU A 170 -15.67 -4.85 -7.43
CA LEU A 170 -15.39 -3.44 -7.23
C LEU A 170 -15.42 -2.72 -8.58
N PHE A 171 -14.73 -3.26 -9.59
CA PHE A 171 -14.63 -2.66 -10.93
C PHE A 171 -16.00 -2.41 -11.57
N GLU A 172 -16.91 -3.37 -11.51
CA GLU A 172 -18.27 -3.25 -12.07
C GLU A 172 -19.14 -2.18 -11.37
N ARG A 173 -18.81 -1.82 -10.13
CA ARG A 173 -19.56 -0.83 -9.34
C ARG A 173 -19.08 0.60 -9.57
N LEU A 174 -17.83 0.81 -9.99
CA LEU A 174 -17.24 2.15 -10.14
C LEU A 174 -18.01 3.08 -11.11
N PRO A 175 -18.55 2.60 -12.26
CA PRO A 175 -19.38 3.44 -13.12
C PRO A 175 -20.65 3.94 -12.40
N ARG A 176 -21.31 3.06 -11.63
CA ARG A 176 -22.51 3.42 -10.84
C ARG A 176 -22.18 4.36 -9.69
N LEU A 177 -21.01 4.18 -9.07
CA LEU A 177 -20.50 5.08 -8.04
C LEU A 177 -20.35 6.50 -8.60
N SER A 178 -19.75 6.64 -9.79
CA SER A 178 -19.59 7.94 -10.45
C SER A 178 -20.94 8.64 -10.68
N SER A 179 -21.94 7.92 -11.19
CA SER A 179 -23.30 8.46 -11.36
C SER A 179 -23.93 8.89 -10.04
N ARG A 180 -23.86 8.06 -9.00
CA ARG A 180 -24.42 8.37 -7.67
C ARG A 180 -23.75 9.55 -7.00
N LEU A 181 -22.43 9.68 -7.09
CA LEU A 181 -21.70 10.83 -6.55
C LEU A 181 -22.13 12.13 -7.25
N ALA A 182 -22.41 12.08 -8.55
CA ALA A 182 -22.91 13.23 -9.31
C ALA A 182 -24.36 13.61 -8.94
N GLU A 183 -25.21 12.63 -8.60
CA GLU A 183 -26.59 12.85 -8.14
C GLU A 183 -26.67 13.41 -6.73
N ILE A 184 -25.83 12.93 -5.80
CA ILE A 184 -25.83 13.41 -4.41
C ILE A 184 -25.17 14.78 -4.31
N GLY A 185 -24.15 15.04 -5.13
CA GLY A 185 -23.39 16.29 -5.16
C GLY A 185 -24.03 17.43 -5.93
N LEU A 186 -25.37 17.53 -5.97
CA LEU A 186 -26.14 18.41 -6.86
C LEU A 186 -25.85 19.93 -6.82
N VAL A 187 -24.91 20.46 -6.00
CA VAL A 187 -24.71 21.93 -5.86
C VAL A 187 -23.27 22.44 -5.72
N GLU A 188 -22.23 21.65 -5.43
CA GLU A 188 -20.87 22.22 -5.24
C GLU A 188 -19.93 21.96 -6.44
N HIS A 189 -19.59 23.03 -7.15
CA HIS A 189 -18.59 23.02 -8.24
C HIS A 189 -17.18 22.70 -7.73
N GLU A 190 -16.90 22.97 -6.44
CA GLU A 190 -15.61 22.71 -5.84
C GLU A 190 -15.38 21.21 -5.68
N GLY A 191 -14.32 20.70 -6.31
CA GLY A 191 -13.88 19.32 -6.10
C GLY A 191 -14.57 18.25 -6.95
N LYS A 192 -15.64 18.55 -7.70
CA LYS A 192 -16.31 17.58 -8.59
C LYS A 192 -15.33 16.88 -9.54
N TYR A 193 -14.44 17.65 -10.17
CA TYR A 193 -13.43 17.09 -11.07
C TYR A 193 -12.44 16.18 -10.34
N ALA A 194 -12.00 16.57 -9.14
CA ALA A 194 -11.07 15.78 -8.34
C ALA A 194 -11.69 14.43 -7.93
N ILE A 195 -12.96 14.42 -7.50
CA ILE A 195 -13.69 13.19 -7.14
C ILE A 195 -13.90 12.30 -8.37
N THR A 196 -14.39 12.85 -9.48
CA THR A 196 -14.59 12.08 -10.72
C THR A 196 -13.28 11.47 -11.21
N ASN A 197 -12.19 12.24 -11.21
CA ASN A 197 -10.87 11.76 -11.59
C ASN A 197 -10.38 10.65 -10.64
N ALA A 198 -10.63 10.74 -9.33
CA ALA A 198 -10.25 9.71 -8.37
C ALA A 198 -10.98 8.37 -8.62
N VAL A 199 -12.27 8.42 -8.98
CA VAL A 199 -13.06 7.22 -9.35
C VAL A 199 -12.60 6.62 -10.69
N ILE A 200 -12.33 7.46 -11.69
CA ILE A 200 -11.76 7.02 -12.97
C ILE A 200 -10.40 6.37 -12.74
N ALA A 201 -9.51 7.02 -11.98
CA ALA A 201 -8.20 6.50 -11.63
C ALA A 201 -8.28 5.17 -10.87
N LEU A 202 -9.31 4.95 -10.04
CA LEU A 202 -9.55 3.65 -9.39
C LEU A 202 -9.89 2.56 -10.40
N SER A 203 -10.74 2.88 -11.38
CA SER A 203 -11.10 1.98 -12.47
C SER A 203 -9.89 1.64 -13.34
N GLU A 204 -9.12 2.67 -13.72
CA GLU A 204 -7.88 2.49 -14.48
C GLU A 204 -6.83 1.69 -13.70
N CYS A 205 -6.70 1.92 -12.40
CA CYS A 205 -5.79 1.17 -11.54
C CYS A 205 -6.11 -0.33 -11.60
N ILE A 206 -7.37 -0.71 -11.37
CA ILE A 206 -7.81 -2.12 -11.40
C ILE A 206 -7.55 -2.75 -12.77
N ALA A 207 -7.89 -2.04 -13.86
CA ALA A 207 -7.63 -2.51 -15.21
C ALA A 207 -6.12 -2.66 -15.51
N LYS A 208 -5.30 -1.68 -15.12
CA LYS A 208 -3.85 -1.70 -15.32
C LYS A 208 -3.20 -2.83 -14.54
N VAL A 209 -3.54 -3.05 -13.26
CA VAL A 209 -2.93 -4.14 -12.50
C VAL A 209 -3.34 -5.51 -13.03
N SER A 210 -4.54 -5.65 -13.58
CA SER A 210 -5.01 -6.93 -14.12
C SER A 210 -4.33 -7.27 -15.45
N THR A 211 -3.99 -6.27 -16.27
CA THR A 211 -3.46 -6.47 -17.63
C THR A 211 -1.95 -6.27 -17.74
N PHE A 212 -1.37 -5.46 -16.86
CA PHE A 212 0.05 -5.12 -16.84
C PHE A 212 0.71 -5.56 -15.53
N ASN A 213 1.60 -6.54 -15.64
CA ASN A 213 2.39 -7.01 -14.50
C ASN A 213 3.74 -6.27 -14.42
N ALA A 214 3.76 -5.17 -13.66
CA ALA A 214 4.94 -4.30 -13.50
C ALA A 214 5.97 -4.83 -12.48
N MET A 215 5.53 -5.64 -11.53
CA MET A 215 6.32 -6.19 -10.43
C MET A 215 5.75 -7.56 -10.07
N SER A 216 6.60 -8.51 -9.69
CA SER A 216 6.11 -9.83 -9.28
C SER A 216 5.41 -9.79 -7.91
N ALA A 217 4.14 -9.40 -7.90
CA ALA A 217 3.29 -9.32 -6.71
C ALA A 217 1.81 -9.56 -7.08
N PRO A 218 0.98 -10.02 -6.11
CA PRO A 218 -0.46 -10.15 -6.29
C PRO A 218 -1.11 -8.87 -6.80
N VAL A 219 -2.22 -9.01 -7.53
CA VAL A 219 -2.87 -7.88 -8.21
C VAL A 219 -3.43 -6.85 -7.22
N GLU A 220 -3.90 -7.34 -6.08
CA GLU A 220 -4.42 -6.55 -4.96
C GLU A 220 -3.30 -5.73 -4.33
N PHE A 221 -2.14 -6.36 -4.06
CA PHE A 221 -0.95 -5.67 -3.57
C PHE A 221 -0.56 -4.54 -4.52
N ARG A 222 -0.49 -4.81 -5.83
CA ARG A 222 -0.12 -3.79 -6.81
C ARG A 222 -1.15 -2.66 -6.86
N ALA A 223 -2.43 -2.96 -6.69
CA ALA A 223 -3.50 -1.97 -6.68
C ALA A 223 -3.44 -1.06 -5.42
N VAL A 224 -3.07 -1.60 -4.26
CA VAL A 224 -2.88 -0.83 -3.02
C VAL A 224 -1.91 0.33 -3.24
N PHE A 225 -0.82 0.13 -3.98
CA PHE A 225 0.19 1.16 -4.24
C PHE A 225 -0.04 1.95 -5.53
N LEU A 226 -0.62 1.37 -6.57
CA LEU A 226 -0.80 2.07 -7.85
C LEU A 226 -1.85 3.17 -7.75
N TRP A 227 -2.99 2.94 -7.10
CA TRP A 227 -4.04 3.96 -7.03
C TRP A 227 -3.58 5.25 -6.34
N PRO A 228 -2.89 5.23 -5.19
CA PRO A 228 -2.31 6.43 -4.57
C PRO A 228 -1.43 7.26 -5.50
N ILE A 229 -0.62 6.62 -6.36
CA ILE A 229 0.26 7.29 -7.33
C ILE A 229 -0.53 8.06 -8.40
N LEU A 230 -1.79 7.69 -8.63
CA LEU A 230 -2.66 8.34 -9.61
C LEU A 230 -3.45 9.51 -9.00
N MET A 231 -3.34 9.76 -7.70
CA MET A 231 -4.13 10.79 -7.02
C MET A 231 -3.56 12.20 -7.21
N THR A 232 -4.46 13.17 -7.36
CA THR A 232 -4.10 14.59 -7.46
C THR A 232 -4.05 15.25 -6.10
N SER A 233 -3.30 16.36 -6.00
CA SER A 233 -3.28 17.21 -4.79
C SER A 233 -4.68 17.61 -4.35
N ASP A 234 -5.56 17.96 -5.31
CA ASP A 234 -6.92 18.42 -5.02
C ASP A 234 -7.75 17.34 -4.32
N TYR A 235 -7.63 16.09 -4.75
CA TYR A 235 -8.31 14.97 -4.10
C TYR A 235 -7.76 14.74 -2.68
N LEU A 236 -6.44 14.79 -2.51
CA LEU A 236 -5.79 14.63 -1.21
C LEU A 236 -6.16 15.77 -0.24
N ASP A 237 -6.33 16.99 -0.75
CA ASP A 237 -6.80 18.15 0.01
C ASP A 237 -8.24 17.96 0.49
N MET A 238 -9.11 17.43 -0.38
CA MET A 238 -10.48 17.08 -0.02
C MET A 238 -10.53 15.99 1.06
N LEU A 239 -9.68 14.96 0.96
CA LEU A 239 -9.54 13.95 2.01
C LEU A 239 -9.02 14.53 3.33
N ARG A 240 -8.04 15.44 3.28
CA ARG A 240 -7.55 16.16 4.48
C ARG A 240 -8.68 16.93 5.17
N ARG A 241 -9.57 17.54 4.40
CA ARG A 241 -10.77 18.23 4.90
C ARG A 241 -11.93 17.30 5.26
N ARG A 242 -11.76 15.97 5.14
CA ARG A 242 -12.80 14.96 5.37
C ARG A 242 -14.05 15.19 4.53
N HIS A 243 -13.89 15.70 3.32
CA HIS A 243 -15.01 15.95 2.41
C HIS A 243 -15.78 14.64 2.16
N PRO A 244 -17.12 14.59 2.35
CA PRO A 244 -17.89 13.35 2.27
C PRO A 244 -17.68 12.55 0.98
N ALA A 245 -17.70 13.22 -0.18
CA ALA A 245 -17.47 12.56 -1.47
C ALA A 245 -16.07 11.91 -1.56
N ALA A 246 -15.04 12.54 -0.99
CA ALA A 246 -13.68 11.99 -0.99
C ALA A 246 -13.59 10.77 -0.07
N LEU A 247 -14.22 10.84 1.11
CA LEU A 247 -14.32 9.69 2.03
C LEU A 247 -15.04 8.50 1.39
N VAL A 248 -16.07 8.74 0.58
CA VAL A 248 -16.76 7.68 -0.16
C VAL A 248 -15.82 6.97 -1.14
N VAL A 249 -15.01 7.72 -1.89
CA VAL A 249 -14.02 7.11 -2.81
C VAL A 249 -12.97 6.33 -2.02
N LEU A 250 -12.47 6.89 -0.91
CA LEU A 250 -11.54 6.18 -0.02
C LEU A 250 -12.15 4.90 0.56
N ALA A 251 -13.44 4.88 0.91
CA ALA A 251 -14.13 3.68 1.39
C ALA A 251 -14.13 2.57 0.33
N HIS A 252 -14.30 2.91 -0.96
CA HIS A 252 -14.23 1.93 -2.04
C HIS A 252 -12.79 1.44 -2.28
N TYR A 253 -11.79 2.31 -2.12
CA TYR A 253 -10.38 1.89 -2.10
C TYR A 253 -10.07 0.92 -0.94
N CYS A 254 -10.70 1.09 0.24
CA CYS A 254 -10.51 0.18 1.37
C CYS A 254 -10.88 -1.27 1.05
N VAL A 255 -11.74 -1.51 0.05
CA VAL A 255 -12.03 -2.87 -0.43
C VAL A 255 -10.78 -3.52 -1.02
N ILE A 256 -9.96 -2.77 -1.77
CA ILE A 256 -8.68 -3.27 -2.30
C ILE A 256 -7.72 -3.62 -1.15
N VAL A 257 -7.64 -2.73 -0.14
CA VAL A 257 -6.82 -2.97 1.06
C VAL A 257 -7.29 -4.23 1.78
N HIS A 258 -8.60 -4.42 1.94
CA HIS A 258 -9.19 -5.61 2.55
C HIS A 258 -8.85 -6.90 1.79
N MET A 259 -8.86 -6.87 0.44
CA MET A 259 -8.49 -8.04 -0.36
C MET A 259 -7.00 -8.37 -0.29
N ALA A 260 -6.13 -7.38 -0.09
CA ALA A 260 -4.69 -7.56 0.06
C ALA A 260 -4.27 -7.99 1.48
N GLU A 261 -5.09 -7.65 2.49
CA GLU A 261 -4.82 -7.85 3.92
C GLU A 261 -4.42 -9.28 4.30
N PRO A 262 -5.09 -10.35 3.82
CA PRO A 262 -4.74 -11.74 4.17
C PRO A 262 -3.31 -12.15 3.77
N PHE A 263 -2.74 -11.47 2.77
CA PHE A 263 -1.42 -11.78 2.22
C PHE A 263 -0.35 -10.80 2.70
N CYS A 264 -0.76 -9.69 3.31
CA CYS A 264 0.11 -8.58 3.66
C CYS A 264 -0.03 -8.26 5.15
N TRP A 265 0.81 -8.87 5.98
CA TRP A 265 0.75 -8.70 7.45
C TRP A 265 0.75 -7.23 7.90
N PHE A 266 1.41 -6.34 7.16
CA PHE A 266 1.48 -4.91 7.47
C PHE A 266 0.18 -4.14 7.16
N LEU A 267 -0.75 -4.73 6.40
CA LEU A 267 -2.09 -4.17 6.12
C LEU A 267 -3.13 -4.57 7.19
N ASN A 268 -2.77 -5.44 8.12
CA ASN A 268 -3.69 -5.96 9.13
C ASN A 268 -4.39 -4.83 9.91
N GLY A 269 -5.72 -4.85 9.91
CA GLY A 269 -6.59 -3.92 10.63
C GLY A 269 -6.90 -2.61 9.91
N TRP A 270 -6.22 -2.30 8.79
CA TRP A 270 -6.39 -1.01 8.11
C TRP A 270 -7.79 -0.81 7.52
N ALA A 271 -8.26 -1.78 6.73
CA ALA A 271 -9.53 -1.64 6.01
C ALA A 271 -10.71 -1.47 6.96
N ARG A 272 -10.78 -2.31 8.01
CA ARG A 272 -11.84 -2.25 9.03
C ARG A 272 -11.86 -0.90 9.74
N SER A 273 -10.69 -0.39 10.09
CA SER A 273 -10.61 0.83 10.88
C SER A 273 -10.90 2.08 10.07
N LEU A 274 -10.41 2.15 8.83
CA LEU A 274 -10.75 3.21 7.90
C LEU A 274 -12.25 3.23 7.63
N ILE A 275 -12.85 2.07 7.34
CA ILE A 275 -14.30 1.98 7.11
C ILE A 275 -15.09 2.38 8.35
N SER A 276 -14.73 1.90 9.54
CA SER A 276 -15.43 2.27 10.77
C SER A 276 -15.44 3.79 10.95
N LEU A 277 -14.29 4.45 10.77
CA LEU A 277 -14.16 5.90 10.88
C LEU A 277 -14.95 6.63 9.80
N ILE A 278 -14.88 6.19 8.55
CA ILE A 278 -15.61 6.80 7.42
C ILE A 278 -17.13 6.66 7.64
N SER A 279 -17.61 5.48 8.03
CA SER A 279 -19.02 5.23 8.30
C SER A 279 -19.54 6.10 9.44
N GLN A 280 -18.76 6.30 10.50
CA GLN A 280 -19.11 7.22 11.58
C GLN A 280 -19.22 8.66 11.09
N HIS A 281 -18.30 9.13 10.24
CA HIS A 281 -18.34 10.48 9.66
C HIS A 281 -19.54 10.70 8.73
N LEU A 282 -19.97 9.67 8.01
CA LEU A 282 -21.05 9.76 7.02
C LEU A 282 -22.43 9.38 7.58
N ALA A 283 -22.50 8.93 8.83
CA ALA A 283 -23.73 8.49 9.46
C ALA A 283 -24.81 9.58 9.43
N GLY A 284 -26.04 9.22 9.03
CA GLY A 284 -27.15 10.16 8.93
C GLY A 284 -27.12 11.10 7.73
N THR A 285 -26.14 10.96 6.82
CA THR A 285 -26.06 11.73 5.56
C THR A 285 -26.48 10.86 4.37
N PRO A 286 -26.85 11.46 3.21
CA PRO A 286 -27.13 10.71 1.98
C PRO A 286 -25.94 9.88 1.47
N TRP A 287 -24.71 10.19 1.92
CA TRP A 287 -23.50 9.46 1.57
C TRP A 287 -23.40 8.09 2.25
N ALA A 288 -24.11 7.87 3.37
CA ALA A 288 -24.13 6.59 4.09
C ALA A 288 -24.56 5.44 3.18
N ASP A 289 -25.57 5.66 2.35
CA ASP A 289 -26.07 4.67 1.38
C ASP A 289 -25.05 4.36 0.27
N VAL A 290 -24.07 5.24 0.03
CA VAL A 290 -23.03 5.01 -0.98
C VAL A 290 -21.91 4.14 -0.40
N VAL A 291 -21.64 4.25 0.91
CA VAL A 291 -20.61 3.44 1.59
C VAL A 291 -21.16 2.13 2.18
N ALA A 292 -22.46 1.87 2.07
CA ALA A 292 -23.08 0.65 2.59
C ALA A 292 -22.43 -0.64 2.03
N TRP A 293 -22.09 -0.66 0.74
CA TRP A 293 -21.47 -1.85 0.13
C TRP A 293 -20.04 -2.10 0.64
N PRO A 294 -19.11 -1.11 0.65
CA PRO A 294 -17.81 -1.32 1.29
C PRO A 294 -17.91 -1.74 2.77
N VAL A 295 -18.87 -1.19 3.52
CA VAL A 295 -19.13 -1.55 4.91
C VAL A 295 -19.54 -3.01 5.05
N GLU A 296 -20.44 -3.49 4.20
CA GLU A 296 -20.89 -4.88 4.19
C GLU A 296 -19.72 -5.83 3.89
N ILE A 297 -18.95 -5.55 2.84
CA ILE A 297 -17.84 -6.40 2.41
C ILE A 297 -16.78 -6.53 3.52
N ILE A 298 -16.42 -5.41 4.15
CA ILE A 298 -15.33 -5.36 5.14
C ILE A 298 -15.82 -5.76 6.55
N GLY A 299 -17.09 -5.49 6.87
CA GLY A 299 -17.69 -5.72 8.18
C GLY A 299 -18.23 -7.14 8.39
N VAL A 300 -18.71 -7.82 7.34
CA VAL A 300 -19.34 -9.15 7.45
C VAL A 300 -18.34 -10.30 7.28
N GLY A 301 -17.10 -10.02 6.86
CA GLY A 301 -16.15 -11.08 6.50
C GLY A 301 -16.65 -11.93 5.32
N GLY A 302 -17.59 -11.41 4.51
CA GLY A 302 -18.29 -12.16 3.46
C GLY A 302 -17.37 -12.73 2.36
N TYR A 303 -16.11 -12.30 2.34
CA TYR A 303 -15.06 -12.82 1.46
C TYR A 303 -14.19 -13.93 2.07
N GLU A 304 -14.28 -14.22 3.38
CA GLU A 304 -13.54 -15.34 4.01
C GLU A 304 -13.88 -16.69 3.32
N VAL A 305 -15.12 -16.84 2.85
CA VAL A 305 -15.59 -18.05 2.14
C VAL A 305 -14.99 -18.19 0.72
N GLN A 306 -14.51 -17.10 0.11
CA GLN A 306 -13.82 -17.15 -1.20
C GLN A 306 -12.30 -17.18 -1.07
N LEU A 307 -11.74 -16.71 0.05
CA LEU A 307 -10.30 -16.70 0.36
C LEU A 307 -9.70 -18.11 0.48
N ASP A 308 -10.46 -19.09 1.01
CA ASP A 308 -10.06 -20.51 1.06
C ASP A 308 -9.82 -21.15 -0.32
N ARG A 309 -10.24 -20.49 -1.41
CA ARG A 309 -10.04 -20.95 -2.80
C ARG A 309 -8.88 -20.25 -3.51
N MET A 310 -8.12 -19.39 -2.84
CA MET A 310 -7.12 -18.54 -3.48
C MET A 310 -5.73 -19.20 -3.51
N ALA A 311 -5.25 -19.56 -4.70
CA ALA A 311 -3.97 -20.21 -4.95
C ALA A 311 -2.72 -19.30 -4.76
N HIS A 312 -2.90 -18.07 -4.26
CA HIS A 312 -1.88 -17.00 -4.26
C HIS A 312 -1.48 -16.55 -2.85
N ALA A 313 -1.67 -17.39 -1.83
CA ALA A 313 -1.44 -16.98 -0.45
C ALA A 313 0.04 -16.84 -0.10
N MET A 314 0.52 -15.60 0.11
CA MET A 314 1.84 -15.33 0.70
C MET A 314 1.98 -16.15 1.98
N PRO A 315 3.05 -16.94 2.13
CA PRO A 315 3.16 -17.78 3.31
C PRO A 315 3.12 -16.87 4.54
N ILE A 316 2.03 -16.99 5.30
CA ILE A 316 1.96 -16.50 6.67
C ILE A 316 2.88 -17.45 7.43
N VAL A 317 4.15 -17.07 7.53
CA VAL A 317 5.10 -17.84 8.31
C VAL A 317 4.76 -17.58 9.78
N LEU A 318 4.05 -18.54 10.38
CA LEU A 318 3.99 -18.75 11.83
C LEU A 318 5.35 -19.25 12.33
#